data_AF-A0AAW1PNH4-F1
#
_entry.id   AF-A0AAW1PNH4-F1
#
_cell.length_a   1.000
_cell.length_b   1.000
_cell.length_c   1.000
_cell.angle_alpha   90.00
_cell.angle_beta   90.00
_cell.angle_gamma   90.00
#
_symmetry.space_group_name_H-M   'P 1'
#
loop_
_entity.id
_entity.type
_entity.pdbx_description
1 polymer ?
#
loop_
_entity_poly.entity_id
_entity_poly.type
_entity_poly.pdbx_seq_one_letter_code
_entity_poly.pdbx_strand_id
1 'polypeptide(L)'
;MSIWTIGCIPPAAFVSALERWGWSATLQARDRERAAAVCQLTRAASSFVCAAEGHSVDQEECECPAEMPPALVVFSGGTAFNSVAGVLQQLTTRVAHIMPVSDDGGSTAEIVRVLGGPAVGDIRSRCLRLADDSDEEGKAVRELLAHRLSSASAQEAKAEWYQIVEGDHALWAGISEAYKHTIRAFLVYFHTQIQRHSTERFNFRNGSVGNFFFAGARLFFRSLEAAIFLFSRVARIPEGSVVLPAICTEERITLGAQLVDGSVIRGQNQISHPTVAAESPGPNRVDKHSLGPPLPEPIQRIFYLSSEGTNQEHEVFPPPNPPVLTHLEHADAIIYGMGSLYTSICPSLILPGVGEHIAWRDCPKILILNGSHDRETSACRAHKGPMAATDIVQAVCDTLNRRCARRGDELHHTADAYVTALLVPRGGGIEVDREGLSHLGIRRVVDVDSLQDSSGNCIFDPSALVAAIRDIVEASTVRQAGSNGASSSRVPAHQSAVMHQALAAVTLHQSKQ
;
A
#
# COMPACT_ATOMS: atom_id res chain seq x y z
N MET A 1 2.96 19.94 -14.75
CA MET A 1 3.36 20.73 -13.57
C MET A 1 3.02 19.91 -12.34
N SER A 2 3.99 19.65 -11.48
CA SER A 2 3.78 18.90 -10.23
C SER A 2 2.85 19.69 -9.30
N ILE A 3 2.10 19.00 -8.44
CA ILE A 3 1.24 19.61 -7.40
C ILE A 3 2.01 20.60 -6.51
N TRP A 4 3.33 20.42 -6.38
CA TRP A 4 4.25 21.34 -5.71
C TRP A 4 4.33 22.74 -6.33
N THR A 5 4.02 22.91 -7.62
CA THR A 5 4.05 24.23 -8.28
C THR A 5 2.76 25.03 -8.04
N ILE A 6 1.67 24.41 -7.58
CA ILE A 6 0.36 25.05 -7.41
C ILE A 6 0.33 25.96 -6.16
N GLY A 7 1.12 25.63 -5.13
CA GLY A 7 1.21 26.42 -3.89
C GLY A 7 1.78 27.83 -4.07
N CYS A 8 2.44 28.11 -5.19
CA CYS A 8 3.11 29.39 -5.45
C CYS A 8 2.39 30.29 -6.46
N ILE A 9 1.21 29.90 -6.97
CA ILE A 9 0.52 30.64 -8.03
C ILE A 9 -0.43 31.68 -7.40
N PRO A 10 -0.30 32.98 -7.75
CA PRO A 10 -1.25 34.01 -7.32
C PRO A 10 -2.68 33.66 -7.76
N PRO A 11 -3.74 33.90 -6.95
CA PRO A 11 -5.11 33.51 -7.26
C PRO A 11 -5.60 33.96 -8.64
N ALA A 12 -5.19 35.16 -9.08
CA ALA A 12 -5.52 35.69 -10.40
C ALA A 12 -4.89 34.91 -11.56
N ALA A 13 -3.69 34.36 -11.38
CA ALA A 13 -2.99 33.57 -12.39
C ALA A 13 -3.54 32.14 -12.50
N PHE A 14 -4.04 31.57 -11.38
CA PHE A 14 -4.68 30.25 -11.37
C PHE A 14 -6.05 30.27 -12.07
N VAL A 15 -6.87 31.28 -11.81
CA VAL A 15 -8.16 31.48 -12.50
C VAL A 15 -7.96 31.75 -13.99
N SER A 16 -6.94 32.54 -14.35
CA SER A 16 -6.59 32.83 -15.75
C SER A 16 -5.96 31.64 -16.49
N ALA A 17 -5.40 30.64 -15.77
CA ALA A 17 -4.92 29.39 -16.34
C ALA A 17 -6.08 28.41 -16.61
N LEU A 18 -7.08 28.35 -15.71
CA LEU A 18 -8.32 27.60 -15.92
C LEU A 18 -9.11 28.11 -17.13
N GLU A 19 -9.20 29.43 -17.31
CA GLU A 19 -9.85 30.04 -18.48
C GLU A 19 -9.10 29.78 -19.80
N ARG A 20 -7.76 29.65 -19.76
CA ARG A 20 -6.91 29.33 -20.92
C ARG A 20 -6.92 27.86 -21.32
N TRP A 21 -7.31 26.95 -20.42
CA TRP A 21 -7.41 25.51 -20.68
C TRP A 21 -8.79 25.07 -21.21
N GLY A 22 -9.58 26.00 -21.75
CA GLY A 22 -10.85 25.70 -22.42
C GLY A 22 -12.02 25.44 -21.48
N TRP A 23 -11.87 25.71 -20.17
CA TRP A 23 -12.96 25.64 -19.21
C TRP A 23 -13.75 26.94 -19.19
N SER A 24 -14.33 27.30 -20.33
CA SER A 24 -15.27 28.41 -20.44
C SER A 24 -16.58 27.90 -21.02
N ALA A 25 -17.54 27.65 -20.11
CA ALA A 25 -18.97 28.01 -20.22
C ALA A 25 -19.89 27.06 -19.43
N THR A 26 -19.59 26.69 -18.17
CA THR A 26 -20.60 26.22 -17.19
C THR A 26 -19.95 26.00 -15.81
N LEU A 27 -19.44 27.06 -15.18
CA LEU A 27 -19.12 27.02 -13.75
C LEU A 27 -20.02 28.02 -13.04
N GLN A 28 -20.95 27.51 -12.23
CA GLN A 28 -21.76 28.36 -11.36
C GLN A 28 -20.86 29.01 -10.30
N ALA A 29 -21.20 30.22 -9.85
CA ALA A 29 -20.40 31.00 -8.90
C ALA A 29 -19.97 30.21 -7.63
N ARG A 30 -20.78 29.24 -7.21
CA ARG A 30 -20.50 28.31 -6.09
C ARG A 30 -19.26 27.44 -6.26
N ASP A 31 -18.88 27.08 -7.49
CA ASP A 31 -17.72 26.20 -7.73
C ASP A 31 -16.39 26.97 -7.71
N ARG A 32 -16.44 28.28 -8.02
CA ARG A 32 -15.29 29.20 -7.86
C ARG A 32 -14.98 29.46 -6.39
N GLU A 33 -16.01 29.62 -5.55
CA GLU A 33 -15.84 29.76 -4.09
C GLU A 33 -15.26 28.49 -3.44
N ARG A 34 -15.66 27.30 -3.90
CA ARG A 34 -15.13 26.02 -3.43
C ARG A 34 -13.65 25.82 -3.77
N ALA A 35 -13.24 26.16 -4.99
CA ALA A 35 -11.83 26.10 -5.38
C ALA A 35 -10.96 27.10 -4.59
N ALA A 36 -11.50 28.30 -4.31
CA ALA A 36 -10.84 29.28 -3.46
C ALA A 36 -10.70 28.81 -1.99
N ALA A 37 -11.72 28.14 -1.45
CA ALA A 37 -11.69 27.56 -0.11
C ALA A 37 -10.63 26.45 0.04
N VAL A 38 -10.47 25.59 -0.97
CA VAL A 38 -9.40 24.57 -1.00
C VAL A 38 -8.02 25.22 -0.97
N CYS A 39 -7.83 26.30 -1.75
CA CYS A 39 -6.56 27.04 -1.80
C CYS A 39 -6.25 27.77 -0.48
N GLN A 40 -7.27 28.23 0.25
CA GLN A 40 -7.12 28.82 1.58
C GLN A 40 -6.81 27.76 2.65
N LEU A 41 -7.38 26.56 2.55
CA LEU A 41 -7.06 25.42 3.41
C LEU A 41 -5.60 24.97 3.25
N THR A 42 -5.07 24.92 2.02
CA THR A 42 -3.65 24.59 1.78
C THR A 42 -2.72 25.63 2.41
N ARG A 43 -3.09 26.91 2.37
CA ARG A 43 -2.29 28.00 2.96
C ARG A 43 -2.36 28.07 4.47
N ALA A 44 -3.53 27.85 5.06
CA ALA A 44 -3.71 27.82 6.51
C ALA A 44 -2.95 26.66 7.18
N ALA A 45 -2.85 25.51 6.50
CA ALA A 45 -2.04 24.39 6.96
C ALA A 45 -0.54 24.69 6.94
N SER A 46 -0.05 25.47 5.97
CA SER A 46 1.36 25.89 5.89
C SER A 46 1.72 27.04 6.83
N SER A 47 0.79 27.96 7.11
CA SER A 47 1.07 29.14 7.95
C SER A 47 0.97 28.86 9.45
N PHE A 48 0.24 27.82 9.88
CA PHE A 48 0.17 27.45 11.30
C PHE A 48 1.48 26.85 11.84
N VAL A 49 2.33 26.32 10.97
CA VAL A 49 3.64 25.72 11.35
C VAL A 49 4.74 26.79 11.48
N CYS A 50 4.64 27.94 10.81
CA CYS A 50 5.69 28.97 10.83
C CYS A 50 5.56 30.02 11.96
N ALA A 51 4.47 30.03 12.73
CA ALA A 51 4.23 31.08 13.73
C ALA A 51 4.68 30.72 15.17
N ALA A 52 5.18 29.50 15.41
CA ALA A 52 5.48 29.01 16.75
C ALA A 52 6.95 29.17 17.22
N GLU A 53 7.88 29.53 16.33
CA GLU A 53 9.31 29.64 16.69
C GLU A 53 9.82 31.07 16.54
N GLY A 54 9.60 31.86 17.59
CA GLY A 54 10.32 33.11 17.80
C GLY A 54 11.62 32.83 18.54
N HIS A 55 12.72 32.60 17.83
CA HIS A 55 14.06 32.65 18.40
C HIS A 55 15.02 33.47 17.53
N SER A 56 15.75 34.35 18.22
CA SER A 56 16.77 35.25 17.71
C SER A 56 17.96 34.49 17.13
N VAL A 57 18.50 35.04 16.04
CA VAL A 57 19.67 34.53 15.32
C VAL A 57 20.92 34.70 16.18
N ASP A 58 21.38 33.61 16.80
CA ASP A 58 22.76 33.46 17.25
C ASP A 58 23.43 32.35 16.44
N GLN A 59 24.72 32.55 16.17
CA GLN A 59 25.55 31.82 15.21
C GLN A 59 25.64 30.32 15.55
N GLU A 60 24.96 29.47 14.77
CA GLU A 60 25.19 28.03 14.80
C GLU A 60 26.43 27.65 13.99
N GLU A 61 27.30 26.90 14.66
CA GLU A 61 28.47 26.24 14.13
C GLU A 61 28.08 25.35 12.93
N CYS A 62 28.95 25.31 11.92
CA CYS A 62 28.75 24.52 10.72
C CYS A 62 28.84 23.02 11.08
N GLU A 63 27.70 22.44 11.47
CA GLU A 63 27.54 20.99 11.55
C GLU A 63 27.69 20.40 10.15
N CYS A 64 28.58 19.41 10.04
CA CYS A 64 28.65 18.50 8.90
C CYS A 64 27.21 18.02 8.59
N PRO A 65 26.75 17.98 7.33
CA PRO A 65 25.38 17.53 7.06
C PRO A 65 25.20 16.14 7.65
N ALA A 66 24.35 16.03 8.68
CA ALA A 66 23.98 14.75 9.27
C ALA A 66 23.60 13.81 8.12
N GLU A 67 24.18 12.60 8.08
CA GLU A 67 23.88 11.64 7.03
C GLU A 67 22.36 11.47 6.94
N MET A 68 21.80 11.76 5.76
CA MET A 68 20.36 11.67 5.54
C MET A 68 19.91 10.25 5.85
N PRO A 69 18.82 10.05 6.61
CA PRO A 69 18.33 8.72 6.93
C PRO A 69 17.93 7.96 5.65
N PRO A 70 18.05 6.62 5.63
CA PRO A 70 17.86 5.84 4.41
C PRO A 70 16.43 5.93 3.88
N ALA A 71 16.28 5.96 2.55
CA ALA A 71 15.00 5.85 1.85
C ALA A 71 14.64 4.37 1.62
N LEU A 72 13.50 3.94 2.17
CA LEU A 72 13.04 2.56 2.07
C LEU A 72 11.82 2.46 1.15
N VAL A 73 11.78 1.42 0.33
CA VAL A 73 10.58 0.99 -0.38
C VAL A 73 10.08 -0.31 0.23
N VAL A 74 8.82 -0.34 0.66
CA VAL A 74 8.22 -1.51 1.30
C VAL A 74 7.02 -1.98 0.48
N PHE A 75 7.12 -3.16 -0.12
CA PHE A 75 5.96 -3.88 -0.65
C PHE A 75 5.29 -4.62 0.50
N SER A 76 4.03 -4.30 0.80
CA SER A 76 3.29 -4.96 1.87
C SER A 76 1.81 -5.06 1.53
N GLY A 77 1.11 -6.02 2.14
CA GLY A 77 -0.35 -6.04 2.14
C GLY A 77 -0.91 -5.66 3.51
N GLY A 78 -1.97 -6.38 3.90
CA GLY A 78 -2.79 -6.09 5.08
C GLY A 78 -2.09 -6.18 6.45
N THR A 79 -2.63 -7.00 7.34
CA THR A 79 -2.37 -6.84 8.79
C THR A 79 -0.99 -7.30 9.26
N ALA A 80 -0.35 -8.22 8.55
CA ALA A 80 0.87 -8.88 9.02
C ALA A 80 2.00 -7.86 9.26
N PHE A 81 2.22 -6.93 8.32
CA PHE A 81 3.26 -5.90 8.46
C PHE A 81 2.82 -4.69 9.34
N ASN A 82 1.62 -4.71 9.93
CA ASN A 82 1.18 -3.60 10.78
C ASN A 82 2.02 -3.49 12.05
N SER A 83 2.36 -4.59 12.71
CA SER A 83 3.12 -4.56 13.97
C SER A 83 4.42 -3.77 13.84
N VAL A 84 5.08 -3.86 12.67
CA VAL A 84 6.43 -3.32 12.42
C VAL A 84 6.42 -1.94 11.76
N ALA A 85 5.40 -1.57 10.98
CA ALA A 85 5.46 -0.33 10.21
C ALA A 85 5.59 0.96 11.02
N GLY A 86 4.99 1.02 12.21
CA GLY A 86 5.20 2.15 13.13
C GLY A 86 6.61 2.16 13.72
N VAL A 87 7.18 0.98 13.98
CA VAL A 87 8.53 0.83 14.57
C VAL A 87 9.61 1.18 13.55
N LEU A 88 9.38 0.98 12.25
CA LEU A 88 10.29 1.40 11.19
C LEU A 88 10.59 2.90 11.21
N GLN A 89 9.69 3.73 11.76
CA GLN A 89 9.91 5.17 11.90
C GLN A 89 11.11 5.50 12.82
N GLN A 90 11.53 4.57 13.68
CA GLN A 90 12.75 4.67 14.50
C GLN A 90 14.05 4.50 13.70
N LEU A 91 13.96 3.90 12.51
CA LEU A 91 15.08 3.80 11.56
C LEU A 91 15.06 4.98 10.60
N THR A 92 13.89 5.27 10.01
CA THR A 92 13.73 6.35 9.03
C THR A 92 12.26 6.67 8.84
N THR A 93 11.95 7.94 8.61
CA THR A 93 10.62 8.37 8.18
C THR A 93 10.47 8.34 6.66
N ARG A 94 11.56 8.19 5.89
CA ARG A 94 11.57 8.18 4.41
C ARG A 94 11.16 6.81 3.87
N VAL A 95 9.89 6.46 4.03
CA VAL A 95 9.38 5.13 3.67
C VAL A 95 8.22 5.24 2.67
N ALA A 96 8.36 4.60 1.51
CA ALA A 96 7.27 4.40 0.57
C ALA A 96 6.63 3.02 0.78
N HIS A 97 5.41 3.01 1.34
CA HIS A 97 4.61 1.82 1.54
C HIS A 97 3.72 1.55 0.33
N ILE A 98 4.09 0.55 -0.47
CA ILE A 98 3.35 0.14 -1.67
C ILE A 98 2.30 -0.90 -1.28
N MET A 99 1.04 -0.60 -1.57
CA MET A 99 -0.11 -1.40 -1.15
C MET A 99 -0.91 -1.90 -2.35
N PRO A 100 -1.32 -3.17 -2.39
CA PRO A 100 -2.22 -3.67 -3.43
C PRO A 100 -3.62 -3.03 -3.31
N VAL A 101 -4.36 -3.02 -4.43
CA VAL A 101 -5.72 -2.44 -4.53
C VAL A 101 -6.78 -3.45 -4.96
N SER A 102 -6.50 -4.74 -4.77
CA SER A 102 -7.35 -5.88 -5.17
C SER A 102 -8.15 -6.53 -4.04
N ASP A 103 -8.06 -6.02 -2.81
CA ASP A 103 -8.76 -6.58 -1.65
C ASP A 103 -10.28 -6.54 -1.82
N ASP A 104 -10.91 -7.71 -1.79
CA ASP A 104 -12.36 -7.86 -1.97
C ASP A 104 -13.07 -8.35 -0.71
N GLY A 105 -12.51 -8.09 0.49
CA GLY A 105 -13.02 -8.53 1.79
C GLY A 105 -13.68 -7.50 2.69
N GLY A 106 -14.46 -8.01 3.64
CA GLY A 106 -15.08 -7.26 4.73
C GLY A 106 -15.84 -6.00 4.27
N SER A 107 -15.63 -4.89 4.97
CA SER A 107 -16.26 -3.60 4.63
C SER A 107 -15.81 -3.03 3.28
N THR A 108 -14.64 -3.42 2.77
CA THR A 108 -14.16 -2.99 1.45
C THR A 108 -15.06 -3.57 0.36
N ALA A 109 -15.40 -4.86 0.47
CA ALA A 109 -16.30 -5.55 -0.45
C ALA A 109 -17.66 -4.86 -0.57
N GLU A 110 -18.23 -4.44 0.56
CA GLU A 110 -19.53 -3.77 0.60
C GLU A 110 -19.49 -2.37 -0.04
N ILE A 111 -18.42 -1.61 0.19
CA ILE A 111 -18.19 -0.32 -0.47
C ILE A 111 -18.09 -0.52 -1.99
N VAL A 112 -17.26 -1.47 -2.43
CA VAL A 112 -17.05 -1.76 -3.85
C VAL A 112 -18.34 -2.27 -4.50
N ARG A 113 -19.15 -3.06 -3.79
CA ARG A 113 -20.45 -3.55 -4.28
C ARG A 113 -21.41 -2.40 -4.58
N VAL A 114 -21.58 -1.47 -3.64
CA VAL A 114 -22.58 -0.40 -3.76
C VAL A 114 -22.07 0.81 -4.58
N LEU A 115 -20.80 1.17 -4.42
CA LEU A 115 -20.23 2.42 -4.95
C LEU A 115 -19.18 2.20 -6.04
N GLY A 116 -18.74 0.96 -6.27
CA GLY A 116 -17.67 0.64 -7.20
C GLY A 116 -16.28 1.15 -6.76
N GLY A 117 -15.34 1.03 -7.69
CA GLY A 117 -13.96 1.50 -7.55
C GLY A 117 -12.99 0.52 -6.88
N PRO A 118 -11.76 0.97 -6.60
CA PRO A 118 -10.68 0.12 -6.10
C PRO A 118 -10.89 -0.24 -4.62
N ALA A 119 -10.19 -1.30 -4.20
CA ALA A 119 -10.12 -1.65 -2.79
C ALA A 119 -9.31 -0.60 -1.99
N VAL A 120 -9.83 -0.21 -0.83
CA VAL A 120 -9.20 0.82 0.03
C VAL A 120 -8.73 0.29 1.38
N GLY A 121 -9.09 -0.95 1.73
CA GLY A 121 -8.94 -1.50 3.08
C GLY A 121 -7.50 -1.58 3.59
N ASP A 122 -6.59 -2.07 2.73
CA ASP A 122 -5.18 -2.22 3.04
C ASP A 122 -4.47 -0.86 3.10
N ILE A 123 -4.76 0.04 2.15
CA ILE A 123 -4.26 1.42 2.16
C ILE A 123 -4.68 2.14 3.44
N ARG A 124 -5.97 2.12 3.77
CA ARG A 124 -6.49 2.72 5.01
C ARG A 124 -5.84 2.09 6.25
N SER A 125 -5.65 0.76 6.26
CA SER A 125 -4.96 0.08 7.37
C SER A 125 -3.53 0.59 7.55
N ARG A 126 -2.79 0.77 6.44
CA ARG A 126 -1.43 1.30 6.50
C ARG A 126 -1.40 2.74 7.00
N CYS A 127 -2.26 3.61 6.46
CA CYS A 127 -2.36 4.99 6.90
C CYS A 127 -2.66 5.10 8.40
N LEU A 128 -3.60 4.30 8.92
CA LEU A 128 -3.93 4.26 10.34
C LEU A 128 -2.75 3.81 11.22
N ARG A 129 -1.89 2.94 10.72
CA ARG A 129 -0.74 2.46 11.48
C ARG A 129 0.41 3.46 11.52
N LEU A 130 0.48 4.33 10.53
CA LEU A 130 1.42 5.45 10.46
C LEU A 130 0.86 6.72 11.10
N ALA A 131 -0.40 6.68 11.56
CA ALA A 131 -1.06 7.82 12.15
C ALA A 131 -0.39 8.21 13.47
N ASP A 132 -0.21 9.51 13.66
CA ASP A 132 0.35 10.07 14.88
C ASP A 132 -0.57 9.79 16.08
N ASP A 133 0.02 9.26 17.14
CA ASP A 133 -0.63 9.02 18.43
C ASP A 133 0.13 9.68 19.60
N SER A 134 0.97 10.68 19.29
CA SER A 134 1.79 11.39 20.28
C SER A 134 0.97 12.29 21.22
N ASP A 135 -0.15 12.85 20.74
CA ASP A 135 -1.06 13.68 21.53
C ASP A 135 -2.49 13.11 21.62
N GLU A 136 -3.31 13.69 22.50
CA GLU A 136 -4.68 13.22 22.75
C GLU A 136 -5.62 13.40 21.55
N GLU A 137 -5.42 14.43 20.73
CA GLU A 137 -6.24 14.64 19.53
C GLU A 137 -5.91 13.61 18.43
N GLY A 138 -4.63 13.32 18.21
CA GLY A 138 -4.16 12.28 17.30
C GLY A 138 -4.70 10.90 17.69
N LYS A 139 -4.64 10.57 18.99
CA LYS A 139 -5.25 9.33 19.53
C LYS A 139 -6.76 9.28 19.26
N ALA A 140 -7.50 10.36 19.53
CA ALA A 140 -8.95 10.41 19.31
C ALA A 140 -9.32 10.30 17.81
N VAL A 141 -8.59 10.99 16.92
CA VAL A 141 -8.78 10.90 15.47
C VAL A 141 -8.49 9.48 14.97
N ARG A 142 -7.38 8.88 15.44
CA ARG A 142 -7.03 7.49 15.10
C ARG A 142 -8.10 6.52 15.60
N GLU A 143 -8.63 6.69 16.81
CA GLU A 143 -9.70 5.88 17.37
C GLU A 143 -10.96 5.94 16.49
N LEU A 144 -11.42 7.15 16.14
CA LEU A 144 -12.56 7.35 15.23
C LEU A 144 -12.36 6.65 13.88
N LEU A 145 -11.20 6.83 13.25
CA LEU A 145 -10.93 6.27 11.92
C LEU A 145 -10.66 4.76 11.95
N ALA A 146 -10.12 4.23 13.06
CA ALA A 146 -9.95 2.80 13.28
C ALA A 146 -11.25 2.09 13.65
N HIS A 147 -12.27 2.83 14.09
CA HIS A 147 -13.53 2.31 14.58
C HIS A 147 -14.22 1.38 13.56
N ARG A 148 -14.73 0.26 14.08
CA ARG A 148 -15.60 -0.67 13.36
C ARG A 148 -16.96 -0.66 14.02
N LEU A 149 -17.99 -0.44 13.22
CA LEU A 149 -19.37 -0.47 13.65
C LEU A 149 -19.76 -1.86 14.18
N SER A 150 -20.83 -1.91 14.97
CA SER A 150 -21.36 -3.12 15.58
C SER A 150 -21.45 -4.29 14.59
N SER A 151 -20.97 -5.46 15.03
CA SER A 151 -21.14 -6.72 14.31
C SER A 151 -22.41 -7.47 14.72
N ALA A 152 -23.12 -7.02 15.76
CA ALA A 152 -24.24 -7.74 16.37
C ALA A 152 -25.48 -7.74 15.46
N SER A 153 -25.89 -6.57 14.96
CA SER A 153 -27.01 -6.47 14.02
C SER A 153 -26.81 -5.32 13.03
N ALA A 154 -27.42 -5.45 11.84
CA ALA A 154 -27.39 -4.40 10.83
C ALA A 154 -28.12 -3.12 11.29
N GLN A 155 -29.12 -3.25 12.16
CA GLN A 155 -29.89 -2.12 12.69
C GLN A 155 -29.07 -1.33 13.71
N GLU A 156 -28.36 -2.00 14.63
CA GLU A 156 -27.45 -1.33 15.57
C GLU A 156 -26.31 -0.62 14.86
N ALA A 157 -25.65 -1.31 13.93
CA ALA A 157 -24.58 -0.71 13.14
C ALA A 157 -25.06 0.53 12.36
N LYS A 158 -26.29 0.49 11.84
CA LYS A 158 -26.91 1.63 11.19
C LYS A 158 -27.20 2.76 12.19
N ALA A 159 -27.77 2.48 13.36
CA ALA A 159 -28.05 3.51 14.37
C ALA A 159 -26.76 4.20 14.83
N GLU A 160 -25.72 3.40 15.11
CA GLU A 160 -24.38 3.88 15.46
C GLU A 160 -23.78 4.75 14.36
N TRP A 161 -23.85 4.32 13.10
CA TRP A 161 -23.40 5.12 11.95
C TRP A 161 -24.10 6.49 11.89
N TYR A 162 -25.42 6.54 12.14
CA TYR A 162 -26.18 7.79 12.10
C TYR A 162 -25.70 8.75 13.19
N GLN A 163 -25.49 8.28 14.42
CA GLN A 163 -24.93 9.10 15.51
C GLN A 163 -23.55 9.67 15.14
N ILE A 164 -22.70 8.87 14.49
CA ILE A 164 -21.38 9.33 14.04
C ILE A 164 -21.53 10.41 12.96
N VAL A 165 -22.38 10.21 11.95
CA VAL A 165 -22.60 11.18 10.88
C VAL A 165 -23.25 12.45 11.39
N GLU A 166 -24.16 12.37 12.37
CA GLU A 166 -24.81 13.53 12.98
C GLU A 166 -23.84 14.37 13.81
N GLY A 167 -22.81 13.74 14.39
CA GLY A 167 -21.81 14.40 15.24
C GLY A 167 -22.00 14.12 16.73
N ASP A 168 -22.98 13.29 17.08
CA ASP A 168 -23.44 13.07 18.46
C ASP A 168 -22.81 11.84 19.14
N HIS A 169 -21.99 11.08 18.40
CA HIS A 169 -21.31 9.89 18.93
C HIS A 169 -20.11 10.25 19.82
N ALA A 170 -19.87 9.47 20.87
CA ALA A 170 -18.78 9.68 21.83
C ALA A 170 -17.37 9.68 21.20
N LEU A 171 -17.19 9.03 20.04
CA LEU A 171 -15.93 9.03 19.28
C LEU A 171 -15.48 10.41 18.79
N TRP A 172 -16.36 11.42 18.82
CA TRP A 172 -15.99 12.80 18.52
C TRP A 172 -15.36 13.54 19.71
N ALA A 173 -15.36 12.95 20.90
CA ALA A 173 -14.70 13.51 22.08
C ALA A 173 -13.18 13.62 21.85
N GLY A 174 -12.57 14.73 22.29
CA GLY A 174 -11.13 14.96 22.13
C GLY A 174 -10.69 15.44 20.74
N ILE A 175 -11.59 15.51 19.76
CA ILE A 175 -11.30 15.99 18.40
C ILE A 175 -11.68 17.47 18.29
N SER A 176 -10.81 18.34 17.75
CA SER A 176 -11.13 19.75 17.54
C SER A 176 -12.22 19.96 16.48
N GLU A 177 -12.90 21.09 16.53
CA GLU A 177 -13.95 21.44 15.55
C GLU A 177 -13.43 21.48 14.11
N ALA A 178 -12.17 21.87 13.89
CA ALA A 178 -11.55 21.85 12.56
C ALA A 178 -11.44 20.42 12.00
N TYR A 179 -11.00 19.47 12.82
CA TYR A 179 -10.94 18.06 12.45
C TYR A 179 -12.33 17.45 12.29
N LYS A 180 -13.26 17.74 13.20
CA LYS A 180 -14.66 17.28 13.11
C LYS A 180 -15.28 17.71 11.79
N HIS A 181 -15.21 19.01 11.45
CA HIS A 181 -15.76 19.53 10.20
C HIS A 181 -15.13 18.84 8.98
N THR A 182 -13.82 18.66 8.99
CA THR A 182 -13.09 18.01 7.88
C THR A 182 -13.51 16.55 7.71
N ILE A 183 -13.41 15.74 8.75
CA ILE A 183 -13.72 14.30 8.70
C ILE A 183 -15.20 14.09 8.37
N ARG A 184 -16.08 14.80 9.09
CA ARG A 184 -17.53 14.65 8.96
C ARG A 184 -18.03 15.06 7.58
N ALA A 185 -17.44 16.06 6.93
CA ALA A 185 -17.81 16.45 5.57
C ALA A 185 -17.74 15.27 4.58
N PHE A 186 -16.69 14.45 4.68
CA PHE A 186 -16.54 13.27 3.81
C PHE A 186 -17.37 12.07 4.27
N LEU A 187 -17.61 11.89 5.57
CA LEU A 187 -18.56 10.89 6.07
C LEU A 187 -20.00 11.18 5.60
N VAL A 188 -20.43 12.45 5.65
CA VAL A 188 -21.72 12.91 5.13
C VAL A 188 -21.80 12.75 3.61
N TYR A 189 -20.71 13.07 2.90
CA TYR A 189 -20.65 12.88 1.45
C TYR A 189 -20.79 11.40 1.08
N PHE A 190 -20.04 10.50 1.75
CA PHE A 190 -20.19 9.05 1.61
C PHE A 190 -21.64 8.60 1.85
N HIS A 191 -22.24 9.05 2.95
CA HIS A 191 -23.63 8.74 3.29
C HIS A 191 -24.61 9.18 2.18
N THR A 192 -24.39 10.35 1.61
CA THR A 192 -25.20 10.86 0.50
C THR A 192 -25.04 10.01 -0.75
N GLN A 193 -23.82 9.53 -1.05
CA GLN A 193 -23.59 8.67 -2.21
C GLN A 193 -24.30 7.33 -2.06
N ILE A 194 -24.17 6.63 -0.93
CA ILE A 194 -24.83 5.34 -0.73
C ILE A 194 -26.36 5.43 -0.77
N GLN A 195 -26.95 6.56 -0.39
CA GLN A 195 -28.40 6.77 -0.45
C GLN A 195 -28.95 6.96 -1.88
N ARG A 196 -28.10 7.33 -2.85
CA ARG A 196 -28.50 7.49 -4.25
C ARG A 196 -28.79 6.17 -4.94
N HIS A 197 -28.27 5.07 -4.42
CA HIS A 197 -28.49 3.73 -4.95
C HIS A 197 -29.80 3.16 -4.37
N SER A 198 -30.88 3.19 -5.16
CA SER A 198 -32.22 2.81 -4.72
C SER A 198 -32.47 1.29 -4.70
N THR A 199 -31.71 0.53 -5.48
CA THR A 199 -31.89 -0.91 -5.67
C THR A 199 -31.07 -1.76 -4.70
N GLU A 200 -29.93 -1.24 -4.24
CA GLU A 200 -29.00 -1.96 -3.37
C GLU A 200 -28.83 -1.22 -2.04
N ARG A 201 -29.40 -1.77 -0.96
CA ARG A 201 -29.21 -1.21 0.37
C ARG A 201 -27.79 -1.48 0.87
N PHE A 202 -27.16 -0.44 1.40
CA PHE A 202 -25.87 -0.53 2.07
C PHE A 202 -26.01 -1.19 3.44
N ASN A 203 -25.13 -2.14 3.75
CA ASN A 203 -25.06 -2.84 5.02
C ASN A 203 -23.89 -2.33 5.86
N PHE A 204 -24.19 -1.68 6.98
CA PHE A 204 -23.20 -1.05 7.86
C PHE A 204 -22.50 -2.02 8.83
N ARG A 205 -22.96 -3.27 8.94
CA ARG A 205 -22.47 -4.21 9.94
C ARG A 205 -20.96 -4.41 9.81
N ASN A 206 -20.22 -4.32 10.93
CA ASN A 206 -18.75 -4.42 10.95
C ASN A 206 -18.03 -3.43 9.98
N GLY A 207 -18.73 -2.37 9.58
CA GLY A 207 -18.23 -1.33 8.69
C GLY A 207 -17.09 -0.55 9.31
N SER A 208 -16.04 -0.23 8.56
CA SER A 208 -14.97 0.64 9.07
C SER A 208 -15.28 2.10 8.78
N VAL A 209 -15.32 2.93 9.83
CA VAL A 209 -15.50 4.38 9.72
C VAL A 209 -14.39 5.00 8.87
N GLY A 210 -13.13 4.61 9.07
CA GLY A 210 -12.02 5.05 8.21
C GLY A 210 -12.20 4.67 6.74
N ASN A 211 -12.73 3.49 6.42
CA ASN A 211 -13.03 3.14 5.02
C ASN A 211 -14.15 4.01 4.45
N PHE A 212 -15.16 4.38 5.24
CA PHE A 212 -16.25 5.25 4.80
C PHE A 212 -15.76 6.68 4.56
N PHE A 213 -14.93 7.21 5.46
CA PHE A 213 -14.24 8.48 5.29
C PHE A 213 -13.39 8.47 4.00
N PHE A 214 -12.57 7.44 3.83
CA PHE A 214 -11.71 7.28 2.67
C PHE A 214 -12.51 7.19 1.37
N ALA A 215 -13.56 6.36 1.33
CA ALA A 215 -14.44 6.22 0.17
C ALA A 215 -15.17 7.54 -0.15
N GLY A 216 -15.63 8.27 0.87
CA GLY A 216 -16.21 9.59 0.72
C GLY A 216 -15.23 10.59 0.08
N ALA A 217 -13.99 10.63 0.56
CA ALA A 217 -12.94 11.46 -0.01
C ALA A 217 -12.62 11.08 -1.47
N ARG A 218 -12.45 9.79 -1.76
CA ARG A 218 -12.18 9.30 -3.12
C ARG A 218 -13.28 9.72 -4.09
N LEU A 219 -14.54 9.49 -3.72
CA LEU A 219 -15.68 9.83 -4.57
C LEU A 219 -15.81 11.34 -4.78
N PHE A 220 -15.51 12.13 -3.75
CA PHE A 220 -15.53 13.59 -3.83
C PHE A 220 -14.46 14.11 -4.79
N PHE A 221 -13.21 13.65 -4.66
CA PHE A 221 -12.10 14.10 -5.50
C PHE A 221 -12.06 13.42 -6.88
N ARG A 222 -12.73 12.27 -7.03
CA ARG A 222 -12.56 11.35 -8.16
C ARG A 222 -11.10 10.97 -8.37
N SER A 223 -10.40 10.77 -7.26
CA SER A 223 -8.97 10.47 -7.24
C SER A 223 -8.60 9.73 -5.96
N LEU A 224 -8.11 8.50 -6.12
CA LEU A 224 -7.56 7.66 -5.08
C LEU A 224 -6.38 8.35 -4.40
N GLU A 225 -5.47 8.92 -5.19
CA GLU A 225 -4.28 9.60 -4.67
C GLU A 225 -4.63 10.83 -3.83
N ALA A 226 -5.59 11.64 -4.28
CA ALA A 226 -6.06 12.79 -3.50
C ALA A 226 -6.72 12.36 -2.17
N ALA A 227 -7.46 11.24 -2.19
CA ALA A 227 -8.06 10.67 -0.98
C ALA A 227 -6.99 10.15 0.00
N ILE A 228 -5.95 9.49 -0.50
CA ILE A 228 -4.80 9.05 0.31
C ILE A 228 -4.09 10.23 0.92
N PHE A 229 -3.84 11.29 0.13
CA PHE A 229 -3.21 12.50 0.61
C PHE A 229 -4.02 13.15 1.73
N LEU A 230 -5.33 13.34 1.54
CA LEU A 230 -6.20 13.86 2.59
C LEU A 230 -6.17 12.99 3.84
N PHE A 231 -6.32 11.67 3.69
CA PHE A 231 -6.28 10.74 4.82
C PHE A 231 -4.95 10.85 5.57
N SER A 232 -3.84 10.95 4.86
CA SER A 232 -2.50 11.07 5.43
C SER A 232 -2.34 12.36 6.24
N ARG A 233 -2.93 13.48 5.78
CA ARG A 233 -2.92 14.75 6.52
C ARG A 233 -3.82 14.71 7.75
N VAL A 234 -5.02 14.12 7.65
CA VAL A 234 -5.92 13.92 8.81
C VAL A 234 -5.30 12.97 9.83
N ALA A 235 -4.59 11.94 9.39
CA ALA A 235 -3.88 11.01 10.27
C ALA A 235 -2.52 11.53 10.74
N ARG A 236 -2.11 12.75 10.34
CA ARG A 236 -0.79 13.35 10.64
C ARG A 236 0.40 12.43 10.35
N ILE A 237 0.33 11.69 9.25
CA ILE A 237 1.42 10.81 8.80
C ILE A 237 2.68 11.66 8.54
N PRO A 238 3.86 11.26 9.05
CA PRO A 238 5.12 11.98 8.84
C PRO A 238 5.38 12.26 7.36
N GLU A 239 5.89 13.45 7.01
CA GLU A 239 6.00 13.89 5.61
C GLU A 239 6.92 13.03 4.74
N GLY A 240 7.92 12.39 5.35
CA GLY A 240 8.79 11.44 4.64
C GLY A 240 8.10 10.11 4.30
N SER A 241 6.99 9.77 4.95
CA SER A 241 6.33 8.48 4.80
C SER A 241 5.11 8.63 3.89
N VAL A 242 5.08 7.84 2.83
CA VAL A 242 4.03 7.87 1.83
C VAL A 242 3.41 6.49 1.70
N VAL A 243 2.08 6.45 1.55
CA VAL A 243 1.34 5.24 1.22
C VAL A 243 0.92 5.34 -0.24
N LEU A 244 1.36 4.40 -1.07
CA LEU A 244 1.14 4.43 -2.51
C LEU A 244 0.31 3.22 -2.92
N PRO A 245 -0.78 3.41 -3.70
CA PRO A 245 -1.44 2.30 -4.33
C PRO A 245 -0.52 1.75 -5.42
N ALA A 246 -0.38 0.43 -5.51
CA ALA A 246 0.45 -0.22 -6.52
C ALA A 246 -0.04 0.11 -7.94
N ILE A 247 -1.36 0.27 -8.10
CA ILE A 247 -2.03 0.66 -9.35
C ILE A 247 -2.87 1.91 -9.06
N CYS A 248 -2.71 2.95 -9.86
CA CYS A 248 -3.58 4.12 -9.82
C CYS A 248 -4.81 3.88 -10.71
N THR A 249 -5.94 3.48 -10.11
CA THR A 249 -7.20 3.25 -10.83
C THR A 249 -8.40 3.73 -10.02
N GLU A 250 -9.43 4.21 -10.70
CA GLU A 250 -10.74 4.51 -10.10
C GLU A 250 -11.75 3.38 -10.31
N GLU A 251 -11.36 2.32 -11.01
CA GLU A 251 -12.19 1.16 -11.32
C GLU A 251 -11.88 -0.01 -10.39
N ARG A 252 -12.80 -0.97 -10.33
CA ARG A 252 -12.58 -2.21 -9.60
C ARG A 252 -11.60 -3.08 -10.39
N ILE A 253 -10.54 -3.53 -9.73
CA ILE A 253 -9.64 -4.54 -10.28
C ILE A 253 -9.73 -5.83 -9.47
N THR A 254 -9.71 -6.97 -10.16
CA THR A 254 -9.83 -8.30 -9.53
C THR A 254 -8.53 -9.06 -9.68
N LEU A 255 -8.08 -9.71 -8.61
CA LEU A 255 -6.95 -10.62 -8.64
C LEU A 255 -7.42 -12.04 -9.03
N GLY A 256 -6.69 -12.70 -9.92
CA GLY A 256 -6.85 -14.11 -10.25
C GLY A 256 -5.59 -14.89 -9.91
N ALA A 257 -5.76 -16.18 -9.58
CA ALA A 257 -4.67 -17.15 -9.44
C ALA A 257 -4.93 -18.32 -10.38
N GLN A 258 -3.92 -18.68 -11.17
CA GLN A 258 -3.92 -19.93 -11.95
C GLN A 258 -3.18 -20.99 -11.13
N LEU A 259 -3.78 -22.17 -11.00
CA LEU A 259 -3.18 -23.31 -10.33
C LEU A 259 -2.39 -24.18 -11.31
N VAL A 260 -1.59 -25.12 -10.80
CA VAL A 260 -0.73 -26.00 -11.61
C VAL A 260 -1.52 -26.86 -12.61
N ASP A 261 -2.75 -27.27 -12.28
CA ASP A 261 -3.65 -28.01 -13.18
C ASP A 261 -4.29 -27.14 -14.28
N GLY A 262 -4.02 -25.83 -14.28
CA GLY A 262 -4.56 -24.85 -15.21
C GLY A 262 -5.89 -24.23 -14.77
N SER A 263 -6.51 -24.71 -13.69
CA SER A 263 -7.73 -24.12 -13.12
C SER A 263 -7.47 -22.72 -12.56
N VAL A 264 -8.54 -21.93 -12.37
CA VAL A 264 -8.44 -20.53 -11.95
C VAL A 264 -9.34 -20.23 -10.77
N ILE A 265 -8.76 -19.56 -9.78
CA ILE A 265 -9.47 -18.96 -8.66
C ILE A 265 -9.53 -17.44 -8.87
N ARG A 266 -10.70 -16.84 -8.62
CA ARG A 266 -10.96 -15.41 -8.84
C ARG A 266 -11.33 -14.72 -7.53
N GLY A 267 -10.75 -13.55 -7.31
CA GLY A 267 -10.96 -12.76 -6.11
C GLY A 267 -9.92 -13.08 -5.04
N GLN A 268 -9.43 -12.04 -4.38
CA GLN A 268 -8.35 -12.14 -3.40
C GLN A 268 -8.76 -13.06 -2.23
N ASN A 269 -9.96 -12.87 -1.69
CA ASN A 269 -10.45 -13.71 -0.59
C ASN A 269 -10.64 -15.17 -0.99
N GLN A 270 -11.07 -15.45 -2.22
CA GLN A 270 -11.23 -16.84 -2.66
C GLN A 270 -9.89 -17.56 -2.77
N ILE A 271 -8.78 -16.83 -2.90
CA ILE A 271 -7.41 -17.36 -2.89
C ILE A 271 -6.93 -17.55 -1.44
N SER A 272 -7.05 -16.53 -0.59
CA SER A 272 -6.45 -16.53 0.75
C SER A 272 -7.37 -17.05 1.87
N HIS A 273 -8.57 -16.50 1.96
CA HIS A 273 -9.51 -16.71 3.07
C HIS A 273 -10.95 -16.80 2.55
N PRO A 274 -11.33 -17.94 1.92
CA PRO A 274 -12.66 -18.06 1.33
C PRO A 274 -13.68 -17.98 2.46
N THR A 275 -14.58 -17.01 2.37
CA THR A 275 -15.66 -16.89 3.35
C THR A 275 -16.60 -18.08 3.15
N VAL A 276 -16.69 -18.98 4.12
CA VAL A 276 -17.73 -20.01 4.16
C VAL A 276 -19.06 -19.28 4.05
N ALA A 277 -19.95 -19.72 3.16
CA ALA A 277 -21.25 -19.08 2.90
C ALA A 277 -21.91 -18.74 4.25
N ALA A 278 -21.90 -17.45 4.59
CA ALA A 278 -22.28 -17.05 5.93
C ALA A 278 -23.76 -17.34 6.15
N GLU A 279 -24.10 -17.78 7.35
CA GLU A 279 -25.49 -17.94 7.80
C GLU A 279 -26.28 -16.61 7.78
N SER A 280 -25.61 -15.46 7.55
CA SER A 280 -26.22 -14.14 7.53
C SER A 280 -25.71 -13.25 6.36
N PRO A 281 -26.61 -12.54 5.65
CA PRO A 281 -26.24 -11.62 4.58
C PRO A 281 -25.49 -10.37 5.10
N GLY A 282 -24.45 -9.93 4.36
CA GLY A 282 -23.70 -8.69 4.62
C GLY A 282 -22.19 -8.87 4.74
N PRO A 283 -21.42 -7.77 4.91
CA PRO A 283 -19.98 -7.81 5.16
C PRO A 283 -19.70 -8.54 6.47
N ASN A 284 -19.18 -9.77 6.36
CA ASN A 284 -18.77 -10.56 7.51
C ASN A 284 -17.37 -10.14 7.96
N ARG A 285 -17.06 -10.44 9.22
CA ARG A 285 -15.68 -10.37 9.70
C ARG A 285 -14.89 -11.45 8.96
N VAL A 286 -13.95 -11.03 8.11
CA VAL A 286 -13.01 -11.94 7.47
C VAL A 286 -11.99 -12.33 8.53
N ASP A 287 -12.06 -13.57 9.00
CA ASP A 287 -11.03 -14.13 9.84
C ASP A 287 -9.85 -14.55 8.96
N LYS A 288 -8.80 -13.72 8.95
CA LYS A 288 -7.57 -14.01 8.21
C LYS A 288 -6.74 -15.13 8.85
N HIS A 289 -7.13 -15.61 10.04
CA HIS A 289 -6.48 -16.74 10.73
C HIS A 289 -7.21 -18.07 10.49
N SER A 290 -8.48 -18.02 10.07
CA SER A 290 -9.20 -19.22 9.64
C SER A 290 -8.68 -19.66 8.27
N LEU A 291 -7.81 -20.67 8.29
CA LEU A 291 -7.41 -21.41 7.11
C LEU A 291 -8.67 -22.10 6.58
N GLY A 292 -9.27 -21.55 5.52
CA GLY A 292 -10.27 -22.27 4.75
C GLY A 292 -9.74 -23.61 4.25
N PRO A 293 -10.54 -24.42 3.52
CA PRO A 293 -10.03 -25.67 2.97
C PRO A 293 -8.76 -25.41 2.12
N PRO A 294 -7.74 -26.28 2.18
CA PRO A 294 -6.53 -26.13 1.37
C PRO A 294 -6.87 -25.87 -0.10
N LEU A 295 -5.96 -25.18 -0.81
CA LEU A 295 -6.10 -25.08 -2.26
C LEU A 295 -6.05 -26.48 -2.88
N PRO A 296 -6.85 -26.74 -3.92
CA PRO A 296 -6.88 -28.05 -4.55
C PRO A 296 -5.53 -28.39 -5.20
N GLU A 297 -4.84 -27.38 -5.72
CA GLU A 297 -3.51 -27.47 -6.32
C GLU A 297 -2.68 -26.23 -5.96
N PRO A 298 -1.33 -26.29 -6.00
CA PRO A 298 -0.47 -25.13 -5.78
C PRO A 298 -0.74 -24.00 -6.79
N ILE A 299 -0.53 -22.76 -6.36
CA ILE A 299 -0.60 -21.59 -7.25
C ILE A 299 0.60 -21.63 -8.20
N GLN A 300 0.33 -21.56 -9.50
CA GLN A 300 1.35 -21.43 -10.54
C GLN A 300 1.75 -19.97 -10.75
N ARG A 301 0.75 -19.07 -10.81
CA ARG A 301 0.93 -17.62 -10.96
C ARG A 301 -0.33 -16.85 -10.55
N ILE A 302 -0.16 -15.55 -10.32
CA ILE A 302 -1.27 -14.59 -10.21
C ILE A 302 -1.36 -13.70 -11.45
N PHE A 303 -2.49 -13.02 -11.60
CA PHE A 303 -2.73 -12.04 -12.67
C PHE A 303 -3.92 -11.14 -12.34
N TYR A 304 -4.04 -10.01 -13.04
CA TYR A 304 -5.18 -9.12 -12.90
C TYR A 304 -6.26 -9.42 -13.94
N LEU A 305 -7.52 -9.24 -13.55
CA LEU A 305 -8.72 -9.45 -14.36
C LEU A 305 -9.52 -8.16 -14.49
N SER A 306 -10.07 -7.92 -15.69
CA SER A 306 -11.08 -6.87 -15.91
C SER A 306 -12.36 -7.15 -15.13
N SER A 307 -13.07 -6.09 -14.74
CA SER A 307 -14.39 -6.17 -14.09
C SER A 307 -15.49 -6.74 -15.00
N GLU A 308 -15.31 -6.75 -16.32
CA GLU A 308 -16.35 -7.15 -17.29
C GLU A 308 -16.27 -8.62 -17.71
N GLY A 309 -15.24 -9.35 -17.28
CA GLY A 309 -14.91 -10.67 -17.82
C GLY A 309 -14.92 -11.80 -16.81
N THR A 310 -15.50 -12.96 -17.17
CA THR A 310 -15.59 -14.17 -16.31
C THR A 310 -14.58 -15.26 -16.64
N ASN A 311 -13.80 -15.15 -17.73
CA ASN A 311 -12.79 -16.14 -18.15
C ASN A 311 -11.36 -15.56 -18.23
N GLN A 312 -10.34 -16.42 -18.37
CA GLN A 312 -8.91 -16.02 -18.51
C GLN A 312 -8.65 -15.12 -19.72
N GLU A 313 -9.58 -15.05 -20.68
CA GLU A 313 -9.50 -14.18 -21.86
C GLU A 313 -9.58 -12.68 -21.50
N HIS A 314 -9.88 -12.35 -20.26
CA HIS A 314 -9.96 -10.97 -19.74
C HIS A 314 -8.82 -10.64 -18.76
N GLU A 315 -7.69 -11.33 -18.87
CA GLU A 315 -6.45 -10.92 -18.19
C GLU A 315 -6.07 -9.51 -18.66
N VAL A 316 -5.81 -8.63 -17.69
CA VAL A 316 -5.43 -7.23 -17.93
C VAL A 316 -4.07 -6.93 -17.32
N PHE A 317 -3.40 -5.92 -17.87
CA PHE A 317 -2.04 -5.54 -17.51
C PHE A 317 -2.01 -4.08 -17.05
N PRO A 318 -2.55 -3.78 -15.85
CA PRO A 318 -2.58 -2.43 -15.34
C PRO A 318 -1.15 -1.88 -15.20
N PRO A 319 -0.90 -0.63 -15.60
CA PRO A 319 0.39 -0.01 -15.34
C PRO A 319 0.55 0.23 -13.83
N PRO A 320 1.79 0.17 -13.30
CA PRO A 320 2.04 0.56 -11.92
C PRO A 320 1.80 2.07 -11.74
N ASN A 321 1.54 2.47 -10.51
CA ASN A 321 1.51 3.89 -10.15
C ASN A 321 2.89 4.53 -10.39
N PRO A 322 3.05 5.57 -11.24
CA PRO A 322 4.37 6.12 -11.57
C PRO A 322 5.25 6.52 -10.37
N PRO A 323 4.71 7.17 -9.31
CA PRO A 323 5.40 7.34 -8.02
C PRO A 323 6.11 6.09 -7.48
N VAL A 324 5.53 4.89 -7.64
CA VAL A 324 6.17 3.64 -7.19
C VAL A 324 7.51 3.44 -7.89
N LEU A 325 7.56 3.63 -9.20
CA LEU A 325 8.79 3.49 -9.98
C LEU A 325 9.82 4.55 -9.57
N THR A 326 9.39 5.81 -9.40
CA THR A 326 10.26 6.89 -8.92
C THR A 326 10.86 6.60 -7.54
N HIS A 327 10.08 6.03 -6.62
CA HIS A 327 10.61 5.64 -5.31
C HIS A 327 11.57 4.46 -5.38
N LEU A 328 11.35 3.50 -6.28
CA LEU A 328 12.30 2.41 -6.52
C LEU A 328 13.65 2.93 -7.03
N GLU A 329 13.67 3.91 -7.93
CA GLU A 329 14.90 4.50 -8.48
C GLU A 329 15.82 5.07 -7.39
N HIS A 330 15.24 5.62 -6.32
CA HIS A 330 15.94 6.32 -5.24
C HIS A 330 16.00 5.50 -3.94
N ALA A 331 15.64 4.21 -3.98
CA ALA A 331 15.63 3.37 -2.80
C ALA A 331 17.06 3.01 -2.34
N ASP A 332 17.32 3.22 -1.06
CA ASP A 332 18.50 2.74 -0.35
C ASP A 332 18.34 1.29 0.13
N ALA A 333 17.09 0.83 0.26
CA ALA A 333 16.74 -0.60 0.34
C ALA A 333 15.29 -0.86 -0.07
N ILE A 334 15.06 -2.08 -0.56
CA ILE A 334 13.75 -2.60 -0.95
C ILE A 334 13.37 -3.73 0.00
N ILE A 335 12.18 -3.68 0.56
CA ILE A 335 11.69 -4.65 1.54
C ILE A 335 10.43 -5.31 0.99
N TYR A 336 10.45 -6.63 0.92
CA TYR A 336 9.25 -7.45 0.73
C TYR A 336 8.75 -7.81 2.13
N GLY A 337 7.73 -7.10 2.58
CA GLY A 337 7.16 -7.25 3.92
C GLY A 337 6.48 -8.59 4.12
N MET A 338 6.21 -8.91 5.40
CA MET A 338 5.42 -10.08 5.76
C MET A 338 3.95 -9.93 5.32
N GLY A 339 3.33 -11.07 4.98
CA GLY A 339 1.98 -11.15 4.46
C GLY A 339 1.81 -12.33 3.51
N SER A 340 0.58 -12.60 3.11
CA SER A 340 0.29 -13.67 2.15
C SER A 340 1.01 -13.44 0.83
N LEU A 341 1.75 -14.45 0.38
CA LEU A 341 2.71 -14.31 -0.70
C LEU A 341 2.04 -13.82 -2.00
N TYR A 342 0.99 -14.53 -2.44
CA TYR A 342 0.33 -14.32 -3.71
C TYR A 342 -0.78 -13.27 -3.65
N THR A 343 -1.36 -12.98 -2.49
CA THR A 343 -2.45 -11.99 -2.37
C THR A 343 -2.05 -10.65 -1.76
N SER A 344 -0.90 -10.55 -1.10
CA SER A 344 -0.42 -9.29 -0.49
C SER A 344 0.84 -8.74 -1.16
N ILE A 345 1.82 -9.59 -1.43
CA ILE A 345 3.14 -9.14 -1.91
C ILE A 345 3.20 -9.18 -3.43
N CYS A 346 3.04 -10.36 -4.02
CA CYS A 346 3.14 -10.58 -5.46
C CYS A 346 2.25 -9.66 -6.33
N PRO A 347 1.02 -9.25 -5.93
CA PRO A 347 0.19 -8.39 -6.78
C PRO A 347 0.86 -7.06 -7.13
N SER A 348 1.67 -6.51 -6.22
CA SER A 348 2.42 -5.28 -6.48
C SER A 348 3.69 -5.53 -7.30
N LEU A 349 4.23 -6.76 -7.26
CA LEU A 349 5.49 -7.13 -7.90
C LEU A 349 5.32 -7.54 -9.37
N ILE A 350 4.16 -8.10 -9.73
CA ILE A 350 3.89 -8.57 -11.11
C ILE A 350 3.70 -7.42 -12.11
N LEU A 351 3.56 -6.19 -11.63
CA LEU A 351 3.28 -5.03 -12.47
C LEU A 351 4.45 -4.72 -13.43
N PRO A 352 4.17 -4.36 -14.69
CA PRO A 352 5.21 -4.09 -15.67
C PRO A 352 6.07 -2.90 -15.25
N GLY A 353 7.39 -3.05 -15.35
CA GLY A 353 8.35 -2.04 -14.88
C GLY A 353 8.85 -2.28 -13.45
N VAL A 354 8.10 -2.96 -12.57
CA VAL A 354 8.52 -3.17 -11.18
C VAL A 354 9.72 -4.12 -11.11
N GLY A 355 9.64 -5.28 -11.77
CA GLY A 355 10.77 -6.24 -11.87
C GLY A 355 12.03 -5.58 -12.40
N GLU A 356 11.92 -4.84 -13.50
CA GLU A 356 13.04 -4.13 -14.11
C GLU A 356 13.72 -3.18 -13.11
N HIS A 357 12.96 -2.27 -12.49
CA HIS A 357 13.54 -1.30 -11.55
C HIS A 357 14.20 -1.99 -10.36
N ILE A 358 13.57 -3.03 -9.81
CA ILE A 358 14.14 -3.78 -8.69
C ILE A 358 15.45 -4.45 -9.11
N ALA A 359 15.48 -5.18 -10.22
CA ALA A 359 16.68 -5.88 -10.69
C ALA A 359 17.86 -4.93 -10.94
N TRP A 360 17.59 -3.73 -11.47
CA TRP A 360 18.61 -2.72 -11.75
C TRP A 360 19.11 -1.96 -10.53
N ARG A 361 18.35 -1.96 -9.42
CA ARG A 361 18.75 -1.24 -8.20
C ARG A 361 19.86 -1.98 -7.46
N ASP A 362 21.05 -1.38 -7.40
CA ASP A 362 22.12 -1.83 -6.51
C ASP A 362 21.88 -1.33 -5.08
N CYS A 363 21.02 -2.05 -4.37
CA CYS A 363 20.71 -1.86 -2.95
C CYS A 363 20.27 -3.20 -2.33
N PRO A 364 20.23 -3.31 -0.99
CA PRO A 364 19.68 -4.47 -0.32
C PRO A 364 18.21 -4.69 -0.68
N LYS A 365 17.87 -5.93 -1.02
CA LYS A 365 16.52 -6.39 -1.32
C LYS A 365 16.15 -7.49 -0.32
N ILE A 366 15.40 -7.10 0.69
CA ILE A 366 15.20 -7.85 1.93
C ILE A 366 13.83 -8.52 1.88
N LEU A 367 13.81 -9.85 1.81
CA LEU A 367 12.58 -10.62 1.95
C LEU A 367 12.38 -11.01 3.41
N ILE A 368 11.21 -10.68 3.97
CA ILE A 368 10.85 -11.02 5.35
C ILE A 368 9.89 -12.21 5.30
N LEU A 369 10.33 -13.37 5.80
CA LEU A 369 9.50 -14.59 5.80
C LEU A 369 8.34 -14.48 6.79
N ASN A 370 7.21 -15.11 6.48
CA ASN A 370 6.16 -15.31 7.47
C ASN A 370 6.60 -16.29 8.56
N GLY A 371 6.00 -16.20 9.75
CA GLY A 371 6.30 -17.13 10.84
C GLY A 371 5.60 -18.49 10.71
N SER A 372 4.63 -18.62 9.80
CA SER A 372 3.93 -19.86 9.52
C SER A 372 3.43 -19.88 8.07
N HIS A 373 3.08 -21.07 7.59
CA HIS A 373 2.37 -21.22 6.32
C HIS A 373 0.93 -20.72 6.44
N ASP A 374 0.44 -20.17 5.34
CA ASP A 374 -0.96 -19.90 5.10
C ASP A 374 -1.50 -20.83 4.01
N ARG A 375 -2.77 -20.63 3.64
CA ARG A 375 -3.44 -21.41 2.59
C ARG A 375 -2.72 -21.38 1.24
N GLU A 376 -1.99 -20.29 0.96
CA GLU A 376 -1.34 -20.07 -0.33
C GLU A 376 0.00 -20.81 -0.43
N THR A 377 0.65 -21.03 0.72
CA THR A 377 2.00 -21.59 0.84
C THR A 377 2.04 -22.98 1.47
N SER A 378 0.87 -23.55 1.79
CA SER A 378 0.72 -24.89 2.36
C SER A 378 1.03 -26.03 1.38
N ALA A 379 1.17 -25.72 0.09
CA ALA A 379 1.54 -26.68 -0.96
C ALA A 379 2.54 -26.05 -1.94
N CYS A 380 3.50 -26.85 -2.39
CA CYS A 380 4.55 -26.45 -3.33
C CYS A 380 4.39 -27.13 -4.69
N ARG A 381 4.77 -26.43 -5.76
CA ARG A 381 4.78 -26.97 -7.13
C ARG A 381 5.97 -27.91 -7.39
N ALA A 382 7.08 -27.72 -6.68
CA ALA A 382 8.36 -28.37 -6.98
C ALA A 382 8.50 -29.71 -6.26
N HIS A 383 7.86 -29.87 -5.10
CA HIS A 383 7.89 -31.09 -4.31
C HIS A 383 6.62 -31.24 -3.48
N LYS A 384 6.43 -32.42 -2.89
CA LYS A 384 5.33 -32.68 -1.97
C LYS A 384 5.56 -31.95 -0.64
N GLY A 385 4.53 -31.28 -0.14
CA GLY A 385 4.57 -30.54 1.13
C GLY A 385 4.43 -29.02 0.96
N PRO A 386 4.53 -28.27 2.07
CA PRO A 386 4.49 -26.81 2.04
C PRO A 386 5.75 -26.23 1.38
N MET A 387 5.69 -24.95 0.99
CA MET A 387 6.81 -24.24 0.38
C MET A 387 7.95 -24.04 1.38
N ALA A 388 9.18 -24.38 1.03
CA ALA A 388 10.36 -23.95 1.79
C ALA A 388 10.71 -22.48 1.46
N ALA A 389 11.64 -21.90 2.23
CA ALA A 389 12.14 -20.54 1.98
C ALA A 389 12.69 -20.34 0.55
N THR A 390 13.32 -21.37 -0.02
CA THR A 390 13.80 -21.40 -1.40
C THR A 390 12.67 -21.27 -2.42
N ASP A 391 11.53 -21.94 -2.18
CA ASP A 391 10.36 -21.85 -3.05
C ASP A 391 9.70 -20.47 -2.98
N ILE A 392 9.67 -19.86 -1.79
CA ILE A 392 9.12 -18.50 -1.60
C ILE A 392 9.97 -17.50 -2.36
N VAL A 393 11.31 -17.59 -2.25
CA VAL A 393 12.23 -16.79 -3.06
C VAL A 393 11.99 -17.01 -4.55
N GLN A 394 11.85 -18.25 -4.98
CA GLN A 394 11.63 -18.57 -6.38
C GLN A 394 10.29 -18.02 -6.89
N ALA A 395 9.23 -18.06 -6.07
CA ALA A 395 7.93 -17.48 -6.40
C ALA A 395 7.99 -15.95 -6.53
N VAL A 396 8.73 -15.26 -5.66
CA VAL A 396 9.00 -13.81 -5.79
C VAL A 396 9.76 -13.52 -7.09
N CYS A 397 10.81 -14.29 -7.37
CA CYS A 397 11.60 -14.18 -8.61
C CYS A 397 10.76 -14.42 -9.86
N ASP A 398 9.93 -15.46 -9.87
CA ASP A 398 9.03 -15.79 -10.98
C ASP A 398 8.00 -14.69 -11.21
N THR A 399 7.44 -14.12 -10.13
CA THR A 399 6.48 -13.02 -10.18
C THR A 399 7.10 -11.77 -10.78
N LEU A 400 8.29 -11.37 -10.31
CA LEU A 400 9.01 -10.19 -10.81
C LEU A 400 9.48 -10.36 -12.26
N ASN A 401 9.86 -11.59 -12.62
CA ASN A 401 10.14 -11.94 -14.01
C ASN A 401 8.88 -12.09 -14.87
N ARG A 402 7.68 -12.05 -14.27
CA ARG A 402 6.39 -12.29 -14.95
C ARG A 402 6.39 -13.61 -15.73
N ARG A 403 7.01 -14.65 -15.17
CA ARG A 403 7.04 -15.98 -15.80
C ARG A 403 5.62 -16.50 -15.97
N CYS A 404 5.38 -17.16 -17.10
CA CYS A 404 4.07 -17.69 -17.48
C CYS A 404 2.98 -16.62 -17.71
N ALA A 405 3.32 -15.33 -17.82
CA ALA A 405 2.39 -14.30 -18.25
C ALA A 405 2.07 -14.41 -19.75
N ARG A 406 0.83 -14.11 -20.14
CA ARG A 406 0.39 -14.22 -21.55
C ARG A 406 0.91 -13.11 -22.46
N ARG A 407 1.40 -12.01 -21.90
CA ARG A 407 1.76 -10.77 -22.61
C ARG A 407 3.09 -10.85 -23.37
N GLY A 408 3.93 -11.85 -23.07
CA GLY A 408 5.24 -12.01 -23.71
C GLY A 408 6.29 -10.98 -23.28
N ASP A 409 6.11 -10.32 -22.13
CA ASP A 409 7.05 -9.38 -21.50
C ASP A 409 7.79 -10.01 -20.31
N GLU A 410 8.10 -11.31 -20.44
CA GLU A 410 8.85 -12.08 -19.46
C GLU A 410 10.29 -11.58 -19.36
N LEU A 411 10.81 -11.52 -18.14
CA LEU A 411 12.22 -11.23 -17.84
C LEU A 411 12.94 -12.51 -17.41
N HIS A 412 14.27 -12.49 -17.46
CA HIS A 412 15.10 -13.65 -17.14
C HIS A 412 16.21 -13.31 -16.14
N HIS A 413 15.91 -12.48 -15.15
CA HIS A 413 16.85 -12.19 -14.06
C HIS A 413 16.92 -13.35 -13.06
N THR A 414 18.07 -13.51 -12.41
CA THR A 414 18.31 -14.50 -11.35
C THR A 414 17.70 -14.05 -10.02
N ALA A 415 17.56 -14.98 -9.06
CA ALA A 415 16.93 -14.68 -7.77
C ALA A 415 17.69 -13.61 -6.96
N ASP A 416 19.02 -13.60 -7.02
CA ASP A 416 19.88 -12.62 -6.35
C ASP A 416 19.78 -11.20 -6.90
N ALA A 417 19.29 -11.04 -8.14
CA ALA A 417 18.92 -9.73 -8.67
C ALA A 417 17.71 -9.14 -7.94
N TYR A 418 16.84 -9.99 -7.37
CA TYR A 418 15.60 -9.58 -6.72
C TYR A 418 15.62 -9.70 -5.19
N VAL A 419 16.36 -10.65 -4.64
CA VAL A 419 16.43 -10.90 -3.19
C VAL A 419 17.89 -11.08 -2.82
N THR A 420 18.41 -10.19 -1.98
CA THR A 420 19.82 -10.23 -1.52
C THR A 420 19.94 -10.70 -0.08
N ALA A 421 18.88 -10.55 0.71
CA ALA A 421 18.85 -10.94 2.11
C ALA A 421 17.48 -11.50 2.51
N LEU A 422 17.48 -12.41 3.48
CA LEU A 422 16.32 -13.06 4.02
C LEU A 422 16.29 -12.87 5.54
N LEU A 423 15.17 -12.40 6.08
CA LEU A 423 14.92 -12.32 7.51
C LEU A 423 13.97 -13.45 7.91
N VAL A 424 14.41 -14.29 8.85
CA VAL A 424 13.74 -15.51 9.27
C VAL A 424 13.34 -15.36 10.74
N PRO A 425 12.08 -15.56 11.12
CA PRO A 425 11.70 -15.52 12.53
C PRO A 425 12.20 -16.79 13.22
N ARG A 426 12.92 -16.66 14.34
CA ARG A 426 13.38 -17.80 15.14
C ARG A 426 12.20 -18.67 15.55
N GLY A 427 12.30 -19.98 15.36
CA GLY A 427 11.20 -20.90 15.66
C GLY A 427 9.97 -20.73 14.76
N GLY A 428 10.11 -20.04 13.62
CA GLY A 428 9.09 -20.02 12.57
C GLY A 428 8.88 -21.40 11.94
N GLY A 429 7.69 -21.63 11.38
CA GLY A 429 7.29 -22.91 10.78
C GLY A 429 7.72 -23.11 9.33
N ILE A 430 8.38 -22.13 8.70
CA ILE A 430 8.88 -22.23 7.33
C ILE A 430 10.27 -22.87 7.33
N GLU A 431 10.44 -23.95 6.57
CA GLU A 431 11.73 -24.61 6.42
C GLU A 431 12.75 -23.70 5.69
N VAL A 432 13.97 -23.62 6.24
CA VAL A 432 15.04 -22.79 5.69
C VAL A 432 16.22 -23.66 5.27
N ASP A 433 16.21 -24.06 4.00
CA ASP A 433 17.36 -24.68 3.34
C ASP A 433 18.40 -23.60 2.96
N ARG A 434 19.43 -23.44 3.81
CA ARG A 434 20.50 -22.46 3.59
C ARG A 434 21.39 -22.80 2.40
N GLU A 435 21.56 -24.09 2.09
CA GLU A 435 22.38 -24.51 0.95
C GLU A 435 21.64 -24.18 -0.35
N GLY A 436 20.36 -24.52 -0.44
CA GLY A 436 19.49 -24.13 -1.56
C GLY A 436 19.40 -22.61 -1.73
N LEU A 437 19.27 -21.84 -0.65
CA LEU A 437 19.29 -20.37 -0.71
C LEU A 437 20.63 -19.83 -1.23
N SER A 438 21.75 -20.43 -0.82
CA SER A 438 23.08 -20.06 -1.35
C SER A 438 23.21 -20.37 -2.85
N HIS A 439 22.64 -21.47 -3.33
CA HIS A 439 22.57 -21.78 -4.77
C HIS A 439 21.74 -20.76 -5.56
N LEU A 440 20.72 -20.16 -4.94
CA LEU A 440 19.96 -19.04 -5.50
C LEU A 440 20.70 -17.69 -5.41
N GLY A 441 21.92 -17.68 -4.85
CA GLY A 441 22.74 -16.48 -4.66
C GLY A 441 22.43 -15.68 -3.38
N ILE A 442 21.52 -16.16 -2.53
CA ILE A 442 21.12 -15.49 -1.29
C ILE A 442 22.09 -15.88 -0.18
N ARG A 443 23.04 -15.00 0.11
CA ARG A 443 24.09 -15.26 1.10
C ARG A 443 23.80 -14.73 2.50
N ARG A 444 22.86 -13.79 2.64
CA ARG A 444 22.54 -13.17 3.92
C ARG A 444 21.19 -13.65 4.44
N VAL A 445 21.21 -14.72 5.24
CA VAL A 445 20.03 -15.27 5.92
C VAL A 445 20.17 -15.01 7.42
N VAL A 446 19.33 -14.14 7.97
CA VAL A 446 19.43 -13.67 9.36
C VAL A 446 18.25 -14.19 10.16
N ASP A 447 18.53 -14.93 11.23
CA ASP A 447 17.53 -15.32 12.21
C ASP A 447 17.26 -14.14 13.17
N VAL A 448 15.99 -13.76 13.27
CA VAL A 448 15.52 -12.62 14.05
C VAL A 448 14.64 -13.13 15.18
N ASP A 449 14.75 -12.50 16.35
CA ASP A 449 13.95 -12.87 17.50
C ASP A 449 12.45 -12.71 17.23
N SER A 450 11.67 -13.59 17.85
CA SER A 450 10.25 -13.77 17.60
C SER A 450 9.47 -13.87 18.90
N LEU A 451 8.16 -13.62 18.78
CA LEU A 451 7.16 -13.70 19.83
C LEU A 451 6.05 -14.65 19.37
N GLN A 452 5.18 -15.06 20.29
CA GLN A 452 3.94 -15.74 19.96
C GLN A 452 2.77 -14.76 20.04
N ASP A 453 1.90 -14.78 19.04
CA ASP A 453 0.64 -14.04 19.10
C ASP A 453 -0.38 -14.73 20.02
N SER A 454 -1.54 -14.11 20.22
CA SER A 454 -2.63 -14.67 21.03
C SER A 454 -3.17 -16.02 20.55
N SER A 455 -2.87 -16.38 19.30
CA SER A 455 -3.26 -17.63 18.65
C SER A 455 -2.11 -18.66 18.64
N GLY A 456 -0.97 -18.33 19.24
CA GLY A 456 0.22 -19.19 19.30
C GLY A 456 1.08 -19.18 18.03
N ASN A 457 0.79 -18.31 17.05
CA ASN A 457 1.60 -18.21 15.84
C ASN A 457 2.90 -17.44 16.12
N CYS A 458 3.97 -17.88 15.46
CA CYS A 458 5.25 -17.17 15.49
C CYS A 458 5.15 -15.84 14.72
N ILE A 459 5.48 -14.74 15.37
CA ILE A 459 5.57 -13.39 14.79
C ILE A 459 6.93 -12.79 15.14
N PHE A 460 7.46 -11.87 14.34
CA PHE A 460 8.71 -11.20 14.71
C PHE A 460 8.54 -10.32 15.95
N ASP A 461 9.58 -10.25 16.78
CA ASP A 461 9.75 -9.12 17.67
C ASP A 461 9.98 -7.86 16.81
N PRO A 462 9.12 -6.82 16.91
CA PRO A 462 9.21 -5.67 16.02
C PRO A 462 10.54 -4.92 16.14
N SER A 463 11.12 -4.84 17.34
CA SER A 463 12.37 -4.10 17.58
C SER A 463 13.56 -4.86 17.02
N ALA A 464 13.63 -6.18 17.26
CA ALA A 464 14.66 -7.04 16.70
C ALA A 464 14.62 -7.05 15.17
N LEU A 465 13.43 -7.04 14.57
CA LEU A 465 13.29 -6.98 13.12
C LEU A 465 13.80 -5.66 12.53
N VAL A 466 13.45 -4.52 13.14
CA VAL A 466 13.94 -3.20 12.69
C VAL A 466 15.46 -3.09 12.88
N ALA A 467 16.02 -3.65 13.96
CA ALA A 467 17.47 -3.74 14.14
C ALA A 467 18.13 -4.57 13.04
N ALA A 468 17.60 -5.74 12.71
CA ALA A 468 18.13 -6.57 11.62
C ALA A 468 18.06 -5.88 10.26
N ILE A 469 16.99 -5.11 9.98
CA ILE A 469 16.88 -4.29 8.77
C ILE A 469 17.95 -3.20 8.77
N ARG A 470 18.12 -2.47 9.89
CA ARG A 470 19.15 -1.44 10.05
C ARG A 470 20.54 -1.98 9.75
N ASP A 471 20.92 -3.10 10.36
CA ASP A 471 22.21 -3.76 10.14
C ASP A 471 22.41 -4.18 8.68
N ILE A 472 21.33 -4.49 7.95
CA ILE A 472 21.41 -4.80 6.53
C ILE A 472 21.71 -3.56 5.70
N VAL A 473 20.96 -2.49 5.95
CA VAL A 473 21.07 -1.23 5.22
C VAL A 473 22.43 -0.57 5.46
N GLU A 474 22.86 -0.46 6.72
CA GLU A 474 24.13 0.17 7.11
C GLU A 474 25.36 -0.60 6.59
N ALA A 475 25.32 -1.94 6.58
CA ALA A 475 26.40 -2.74 6.01
C ALA A 475 26.56 -2.54 4.49
N SER A 476 25.49 -2.11 3.80
CA SER A 476 25.52 -1.84 2.37
C SER A 476 26.06 -0.44 2.05
N THR A 477 25.66 0.57 2.82
CA THR A 477 26.18 1.94 2.65
C THR A 477 27.68 2.00 2.86
N VAL A 478 28.23 1.27 3.85
CA VAL A 478 29.69 1.17 4.06
C VAL A 478 30.40 0.54 2.86
N ARG A 479 29.83 -0.49 2.22
CA ARG A 479 30.42 -1.10 1.01
C ARG A 479 30.44 -0.13 -0.18
N GLN A 480 29.37 0.65 -0.35
CA GLN A 480 29.27 1.64 -1.42
C GLN A 480 30.20 2.84 -1.18
N ALA A 481 30.40 3.25 0.07
CA ALA A 481 31.38 4.28 0.42
C ALA A 481 32.83 3.82 0.15
N GLY A 482 33.13 2.56 0.47
CA GLY A 482 34.45 1.95 0.23
C GLY A 482 34.79 1.73 -1.25
N SER A 483 33.80 1.43 -2.11
CA SER A 483 34.01 1.29 -3.56
C SER A 483 34.12 2.66 -4.28
N ASN A 484 33.37 3.67 -3.82
CA ASN A 484 33.44 5.03 -4.36
C ASN A 484 34.77 5.75 -4.06
N GLY A 485 35.56 5.26 -3.10
CA GLY A 485 36.94 5.72 -2.88
C GLY A 485 37.93 5.33 -3.99
N ALA A 486 37.55 4.43 -4.91
CA ALA A 486 38.42 3.94 -5.99
C ALA A 486 37.95 4.29 -7.42
N SER A 487 36.74 4.82 -7.63
CA SER A 487 36.33 5.36 -8.94
C SER A 487 35.14 6.31 -8.81
N SER A 488 35.39 7.62 -8.87
CA SER A 488 34.36 8.63 -9.08
C SER A 488 33.84 8.56 -10.51
N SER A 489 32.73 7.84 -10.73
CA SER A 489 31.84 8.11 -11.86
C SER A 489 30.39 8.05 -11.41
N ARG A 490 29.78 9.24 -11.22
CA ARG A 490 28.31 9.38 -11.26
C ARG A 490 27.80 8.78 -12.57
N VAL A 491 26.72 8.01 -12.49
CA VAL A 491 26.03 7.39 -13.62
C VAL A 491 25.77 8.43 -14.74
N PRO A 492 26.13 8.17 -16.01
CA PRO A 492 25.84 9.10 -17.10
C PRO A 492 24.33 9.13 -17.37
N ALA A 493 23.77 10.34 -17.48
CA ALA A 493 22.36 10.62 -17.83
C ALA A 493 21.85 9.93 -19.12
N HIS A 494 22.75 9.34 -19.91
CA HIS A 494 22.44 8.66 -21.17
C HIS A 494 21.78 7.28 -20.96
N GLN A 495 21.94 6.60 -19.81
CA GLN A 495 21.36 5.26 -19.59
C GLN A 495 19.92 5.29 -19.06
N SER A 496 19.56 6.30 -18.26
CA SER A 496 18.16 6.57 -17.87
C SER A 496 17.27 6.87 -19.10
N ALA A 497 17.83 7.54 -20.11
CA ALA A 497 17.12 7.81 -21.36
C ALA A 497 16.78 6.53 -22.17
N VAL A 498 17.64 5.50 -22.12
CA VAL A 498 17.39 4.22 -22.80
C VAL A 498 16.28 3.43 -22.10
N MET A 499 16.23 3.46 -20.76
CA MET A 499 15.14 2.86 -19.97
C MET A 499 13.81 3.57 -20.22
N HIS A 500 13.80 4.91 -20.25
CA HIS A 500 12.61 5.68 -20.61
C HIS A 500 12.15 5.43 -22.05
N GLN A 501 13.07 5.23 -23.01
CA GLN A 501 12.72 4.88 -24.39
C GLN A 501 12.15 3.46 -24.52
N ALA A 502 12.69 2.48 -23.78
CA ALA A 502 12.16 1.12 -23.74
C ALA A 502 10.76 1.07 -23.10
N LEU A 503 10.55 1.80 -21.99
CA LEU A 503 9.25 1.93 -21.33
C LEU A 503 8.24 2.70 -22.19
N ALA A 504 8.64 3.79 -22.84
CA ALA A 504 7.77 4.56 -23.73
C ALA A 504 7.32 3.73 -24.95
N ALA A 505 8.17 2.84 -25.48
CA ALA A 505 7.78 1.92 -26.55
C ALA A 505 6.71 0.91 -26.09
N VAL A 506 6.77 0.46 -24.83
CA VAL A 506 5.76 -0.41 -24.21
C VAL A 506 4.44 0.35 -23.97
N THR A 507 4.49 1.61 -23.53
CA THR A 507 3.29 2.44 -23.31
C THR A 507 2.62 2.88 -24.62
N LEU A 508 3.39 3.17 -25.68
CA LEU A 508 2.86 3.53 -27.00
C LEU A 508 2.15 2.37 -27.71
N HIS A 509 2.48 1.12 -27.37
CA HIS A 509 1.74 -0.04 -27.87
C HIS A 509 0.37 -0.20 -27.19
N GLN A 510 0.23 0.26 -25.94
CA GLN A 510 -1.02 0.23 -25.17
C GLN A 510 -2.06 1.28 -25.59
N SER A 511 -1.67 2.32 -26.35
CA SER A 511 -2.63 3.31 -26.87
C SER A 511 -3.15 2.98 -28.28
N LYS A 512 -2.71 1.86 -28.86
CA LYS A 512 -3.04 1.44 -30.24
C LYS A 512 -3.75 0.07 -30.34
N GLN A 513 -3.97 -0.60 -29.22
CA GLN A 513 -4.89 -1.72 -29.06
C GLN A 513 -5.99 -1.29 -28.09
#